data_AF-A0A7K3IVM8-F1
#
_entry.id   AF-A0A7K3IVM8-F1
#
_cell.length_a   1.000
_cell.length_b   1.000
_cell.length_c   1.000
_cell.angle_alpha   90.00
_cell.angle_beta   90.00
_cell.angle_gamma   90.00
#
_symmetry.space_group_name_H-M   'P 1'
#
loop_
_entity.id
_entity.type
_entity.pdbx_description
1 polymer ?
#
loop_
_entity_poly.entity_id
_entity_poly.type
_entity_poly.pdbx_seq_one_letter_code
_entity_poly.pdbx_strand_id
1 'polypeptide(L)' 'MSKILVIGSSNTDMVIKTGKLPEAGETILGGTFLMNPGGKG' A
#
# COMPACT_ATOMS: atom_id res chain seq x y z
N MET A 1 -23.95 1.23 25.56
CA MET A 1 -22.99 1.61 24.50
C MET A 1 -23.73 1.65 23.17
N SER A 2 -23.59 2.72 22.39
CA SER A 2 -24.07 2.76 21.00
C SER A 2 -23.04 2.10 20.07
N LYS A 3 -23.51 1.48 18.99
CA LYS A 3 -22.66 0.90 17.95
C LYS A 3 -22.42 1.95 16.85
N ILE A 4 -21.21 1.97 16.28
CA ILE A 4 -20.83 2.85 15.17
C ILE A 4 -20.61 1.98 13.93
N LEU A 5 -21.14 2.42 12.78
CA LEU A 5 -20.92 1.81 11.48
C LEU A 5 -20.03 2.75 10.65
N VAL A 6 -18.91 2.22 10.16
CA VAL A 6 -18.02 2.92 9.22
C VAL A 6 -18.24 2.33 7.83
N ILE A 7 -18.45 3.20 6.84
CA ILE A 7 -18.54 2.82 5.43
C ILE A 7 -17.42 3.57 4.72
N GLY A 8 -16.42 2.82 4.24
CA GLY A 8 -15.24 3.39 3.60
C GLY A 8 -14.49 2.38 2.73
N SER A 9 -13.40 2.84 2.12
CA SER A 9 -12.57 2.04 1.23
C SER A 9 -11.77 0.99 2.00
N SER A 10 -11.71 -0.24 1.49
CA SER A 10 -10.82 -1.29 1.98
C SER A 10 -9.91 -1.74 0.85
N ASN A 11 -8.60 -1.72 1.09
CA ASN A 11 -7.58 -2.02 0.10
C ASN A 11 -6.59 -3.07 0.61
N THR A 12 -5.82 -3.64 -0.31
CA THR A 12 -4.57 -4.33 -0.01
C THR A 12 -3.42 -3.49 -0.55
N ASP A 13 -2.62 -2.94 0.36
CA ASP A 13 -1.46 -2.13 0.01
C ASP A 13 -0.29 -3.07 -0.30
N MET A 14 0.17 -3.04 -1.56
CA MET A 14 1.35 -3.76 -2.03
C MET A 14 2.53 -2.79 -2.05
N VAL A 15 3.43 -2.93 -1.08
CA VAL A 15 4.53 -1.98 -0.87
C VAL A 15 5.86 -2.66 -1.19
N ILE A 16 6.69 -2.02 -2.01
CA ILE A 16 8.07 -2.46 -2.25
C ILE A 16 9.06 -1.35 -1.89
N LYS A 17 10.05 -1.67 -1.05
CA LYS A 17 11.11 -0.73 -0.70
C LYS A 17 12.25 -0.85 -1.70
N THR A 18 12.64 0.26 -2.31
CA THR A 18 13.77 0.36 -3.24
C THR A 18 14.77 1.41 -2.76
N GLY A 19 16.00 1.38 -3.30
CA GLY A 19 17.03 2.36 -2.95
C GLY A 19 16.74 3.78 -3.47
N LYS A 20 15.95 3.88 -4.54
CA LYS A 20 15.46 5.12 -5.15
C LYS A 20 14.10 4.91 -5.80
N LEU A 21 13.40 5.99 -6.13
CA LEU A 21 12.28 5.93 -7.06
C LEU A 21 12.80 5.71 -8.49
N PRO A 22 12.12 4.90 -9.31
CA PRO A 22 12.50 4.70 -10.70
C PRO A 22 12.27 5.98 -11.52
N GLU A 23 13.13 6.22 -12.50
CA GLU A 23 12.89 7.24 -13.52
C GLU A 23 11.90 6.73 -14.58
N ALA A 24 11.37 7.64 -15.41
CA ALA A 24 10.42 7.27 -16.46
C ALA A 24 11.06 6.29 -17.47
N GLY A 25 10.45 5.11 -17.62
CA GLY A 25 10.95 4.04 -18.49
C GLY A 25 12.02 3.14 -17.86
N GLU A 26 12.48 3.45 -16.64
CA GLU A 26 13.44 2.62 -15.92
C GLU A 26 12.75 1.44 -15.23
N THR A 27 13.35 0.25 -15.29
CA THR A 27 13.00 -0.89 -14.43
C THR A 27 14.12 -1.10 -13.42
N ILE A 28 13.79 -1.09 -12.13
CA ILE A 28 14.76 -1.30 -11.05
C ILE A 28 14.46 -2.60 -10.29
N LEU A 29 15.51 -3.21 -9.72
CA LEU A 29 15.32 -4.33 -8.81
C LEU A 29 14.66 -3.83 -7.52
N GLY A 30 13.57 -4.52 -7.17
CA GLY A 30 12.88 -4.35 -5.90
C GLY A 30 13.74 -4.79 -4.71
N GLY A 31 13.42 -4.27 -3.52
CA GLY A 31 13.94 -4.79 -2.26
C GLY A 31 12.87 -5.59 -1.52
N THR A 32 12.67 -5.28 -0.24
CA THR A 32 11.66 -5.95 0.58
C THR A 32 10.24 -5.64 0.09
N PHE A 33 9.45 -6.69 -0.11
CA PHE A 33 8.04 -6.62 -0.48
C PHE A 33 7.14 -6.92 0.73
N LEU A 34 6.06 -6.15 0.87
CA LEU A 34 5.07 -6.26 1.94
C LEU A 34 3.66 -6.19 1.37
N MET A 35 2.75 -6.99 1.93
CA MET A 35 1.31 -6.91 1.68
C MET A 35 0.62 -6.55 2.98
N ASN A 36 -0.03 -5.39 3.03
CA ASN A 36 -0.68 -4.87 4.23
C ASN A 36 -2.17 -4.63 3.97
N PRO A 37 -3.04 -4.84 4.97
CA PRO A 37 -4.37 -4.26 4.94
C PRO A 37 -4.27 -2.73 4.86
N GLY A 38 -5.01 -2.13 3.95
CA GLY A 38 -5.04 -0.70 3.73
C GLY A 38 -6.45 -0.20 3.46
N GLY A 39 -6.53 1.04 2.98
CA GLY A 39 -7.80 1.75 2.83
C GLY A 39 -8.15 2.56 4.08
N LYS A 40 -8.83 3.68 3.86
CA LYS A 40 -9.19 4.64 4.93
C LYS A 40 -10.44 4.24 5.72
N GLY A 41 -11.19 3.26 5.20
CA GLY A 41 -12.45 2.79 5.77
C GLY A 41 -12.26 1.89 6.96
#